data_AF-Q2UGX0-F1
#
_entry.id   AF-Q2UGX0-F1
#
_cell.length_a   1.000
_cell.length_b   1.000
_cell.length_c   1.000
_cell.angle_alpha   90.00
_cell.angle_beta   90.00
_cell.angle_gamma   90.00
#
_symmetry.space_group_name_H-M   'P 1'
#
loop_
_entity.id
_entity.type
_entity.pdbx_description
1 polymer ?
#
loop_
_entity_poly.entity_id
_entity_poly.type
_entity_poly.pdbx_seq_one_letter_code
_entity_poly.pdbx_strand_id
1 'polypeptide(L)'
;MLSPAVVELWTLYSFGVAITLLRTYARYRAVGWKRFAADDYLVWVGISGWLENPGCGLGDLYGFDRVLETVHDGILRPTHFWIGFALVIGSFLASFIVILAACRPFHKYWQIYPDPGNICQPAISEAIVWVTFIANIITDPYLIFIPIPMLWKSSLKLIKKIATTIVLGAGVFVLVCATLKSVFLITVRPRYLSK
;
A
#
# COMPACT_ATOMS: atom_id res chain seq x y z
N MET A 1 26.29 0.31 -2.30
CA MET A 1 25.37 0.38 -3.46
C MET A 1 23.97 0.13 -2.93
N LEU A 2 23.02 1.06 -3.15
CA LEU A 2 21.64 0.89 -2.70
C LEU A 2 20.99 -0.22 -3.55
N SER A 3 20.28 -1.16 -2.94
CA SER A 3 19.60 -2.20 -3.73
C SER A 3 18.46 -1.58 -4.56
N PRO A 4 18.13 -2.13 -5.74
CA PRO A 4 17.05 -1.61 -6.59
C PRO A 4 15.70 -1.51 -5.86
N ALA A 5 15.44 -2.47 -4.95
CA ALA A 5 14.26 -2.47 -4.12
C ALA A 5 14.20 -1.29 -3.13
N VAL A 6 15.35 -0.86 -2.61
CA VAL A 6 15.43 0.31 -1.73
C VAL A 6 15.19 1.59 -2.53
N VAL A 7 15.77 1.72 -3.72
CA VAL A 7 15.50 2.87 -4.62
C VAL A 7 14.01 2.98 -4.94
N GLU A 8 13.38 1.87 -5.31
CA GLU A 8 11.95 1.81 -5.59
C GLU A 8 11.10 2.24 -4.38
N LEU A 9 11.42 1.74 -3.18
CA LEU A 9 10.73 2.10 -1.93
C LEU A 9 10.80 3.62 -1.67
N TRP A 10 11.98 4.22 -1.76
CA TRP A 10 12.17 5.66 -1.55
C TRP A 10 11.51 6.50 -2.63
N THR A 11 11.46 6.00 -3.87
CA THR A 11 10.81 6.70 -4.98
C THR A 11 9.30 6.72 -4.77
N LEU A 12 8.70 5.57 -4.45
CA LEU A 12 7.26 5.45 -4.15
C LEU A 12 6.87 6.28 -2.93
N TYR A 13 7.71 6.27 -1.88
CA TYR A 13 7.54 7.12 -0.70
C TYR A 13 7.52 8.61 -1.08
N SER A 14 8.47 9.05 -1.90
CA SER A 14 8.56 10.44 -2.34
C SER A 14 7.32 10.88 -3.13
N PHE A 15 6.81 10.03 -4.02
CA PHE A 15 5.55 10.29 -4.73
C PHE A 15 4.35 10.36 -3.77
N GLY A 16 4.25 9.44 -2.81
CA GLY A 16 3.20 9.44 -1.79
C GLY A 16 3.19 10.72 -0.93
N VAL A 17 4.38 11.17 -0.51
CA VAL A 17 4.55 12.42 0.25
C VAL A 17 4.17 13.63 -0.61
N ALA A 18 4.57 13.67 -1.88
CA ALA A 18 4.23 14.77 -2.78
C ALA A 18 2.71 14.89 -3.01
N ILE A 19 2.01 13.78 -3.18
CA ILE A 19 0.54 13.75 -3.33
C ILE A 19 -0.13 14.21 -2.03
N THR A 20 0.38 13.75 -0.88
CA THR A 20 -0.12 14.14 0.44
C THR A 20 0.05 15.63 0.69
N LEU A 21 1.20 16.19 0.33
CA LEU A 21 1.48 17.63 0.36
C LEU A 21 0.48 18.41 -0.49
N LEU A 22 0.25 17.97 -1.73
CA LEU A 22 -0.69 18.61 -2.63
C LEU A 22 -2.12 18.61 -2.06
N ARG A 23 -2.56 17.47 -1.48
CA ARG A 23 -3.86 17.34 -0.81
C ARG A 23 -3.98 18.29 0.38
N THR A 24 -2.95 18.31 1.23
CA THR A 24 -2.88 19.16 2.43
C THR A 24 -2.94 20.63 2.03
N TYR A 25 -2.21 21.03 0.99
CA TYR A 25 -2.19 22.38 0.46
C TYR A 25 -3.55 22.80 -0.15
N ALA A 26 -4.18 21.92 -0.92
CA ALA A 26 -5.50 22.18 -1.49
C ALA A 26 -6.56 22.39 -0.39
N ARG A 27 -6.49 21.62 0.70
CA ARG A 27 -7.37 21.78 1.88
C ARG A 27 -7.06 23.03 2.70
N TYR A 28 -5.77 23.33 2.90
CA TYR A 28 -5.34 24.57 3.52
C TYR A 28 -5.99 25.79 2.85
N ARG A 29 -5.97 25.82 1.51
CA ARG A 29 -6.55 26.89 0.70
C ARG A 29 -8.09 26.90 0.70
N ALA A 30 -8.74 25.76 0.89
CA ALA A 30 -10.20 25.65 0.84
C ALA A 30 -10.91 25.91 2.18
N VAL A 31 -10.30 25.55 3.32
CA VAL A 31 -10.97 25.52 4.64
C VAL A 31 -10.31 26.46 5.67
N GLY A 32 -9.04 26.85 5.45
CA GLY A 32 -8.27 27.70 6.36
C GLY A 32 -7.68 26.95 7.56
N TRP A 33 -6.56 27.45 8.07
CA TRP A 33 -5.69 26.79 9.07
C TRP A 33 -6.40 26.31 10.34
N LYS A 34 -7.47 27.00 10.77
CA LYS A 34 -8.15 26.72 12.06
C LYS A 34 -9.21 25.61 12.00
N ARG A 35 -9.54 25.08 10.82
CA ARG A 35 -10.52 23.98 10.63
C ARG A 35 -9.90 22.78 9.89
N PHE A 36 -8.64 22.49 10.22
CA PHE A 36 -7.99 21.28 9.73
C PHE A 36 -8.64 20.04 10.33
N ALA A 37 -8.93 19.07 9.48
CA ALA A 37 -9.45 17.79 9.91
C ALA A 37 -8.29 16.97 10.52
N ALA A 38 -8.56 16.26 11.61
CA ALA A 38 -7.54 15.49 12.34
C ALA A 38 -6.82 14.46 11.44
N ASP A 39 -7.50 13.97 10.38
CA ASP A 39 -6.91 13.07 9.40
C ASP A 39 -5.69 13.64 8.68
N ASP A 40 -5.65 14.95 8.41
CA ASP A 40 -4.51 15.56 7.72
C ASP A 40 -3.28 15.62 8.65
N TYR A 41 -3.46 15.88 9.95
CA TYR A 41 -2.37 15.87 10.93
C TYR A 41 -1.77 14.47 11.14
N LEU A 42 -2.61 13.43 11.15
CA LEU A 42 -2.17 12.06 11.39
C LEU A 42 -1.34 11.48 10.23
N VAL A 43 -1.66 11.85 8.99
CA VAL A 43 -0.83 11.46 7.84
C VAL A 43 0.59 12.06 7.96
N TRP A 44 0.70 13.32 8.41
CA TRP A 44 2.00 13.95 8.66
C TRP A 44 2.76 13.31 9.81
N VAL A 45 2.06 12.90 10.88
CA VAL A 45 2.64 12.12 12.00
C VAL A 45 3.15 10.76 11.52
N GLY A 46 2.40 10.08 10.65
CA GLY A 46 2.81 8.83 10.02
C GLY A 46 4.07 9.00 9.17
N ILE A 47 4.12 10.02 8.31
CA ILE A 47 5.30 10.37 7.48
C ILE A 47 6.52 10.65 8.37
N SER A 48 6.35 11.38 9.47
CA SER A 48 7.45 11.57 10.43
C SER A 48 7.87 10.29 11.14
N GLY A 49 6.92 9.38 11.42
CA GLY A 49 7.22 8.08 12.03
C GLY A 49 7.97 7.11 11.09
N TRP A 50 7.73 7.19 9.78
CA TRP A 50 8.48 6.44 8.76
C TRP A 50 9.97 6.83 8.71
N LEU A 51 10.32 8.07 9.06
CA LEU A 51 11.71 8.50 9.19
C LEU A 51 12.41 7.87 10.40
N GLU A 52 11.65 7.34 11.36
CA GLU A 52 12.16 6.83 12.63
C GLU A 52 12.21 5.29 12.69
N ASN A 53 11.35 4.57 11.94
CA ASN A 53 11.43 3.11 11.78
C ASN A 53 10.84 2.61 10.44
N PRO A 54 11.60 1.91 9.58
CA PRO A 54 11.14 1.42 8.28
C PRO A 54 10.19 0.20 8.32
N GLY A 55 9.72 -0.21 9.51
CA GLY A 55 8.98 -1.46 9.73
C GLY A 55 7.51 -1.32 10.15
N CYS A 56 6.97 -0.11 10.31
CA CYS A 56 5.62 0.06 10.86
C CYS A 56 4.64 0.61 9.81
N GLY A 57 3.80 -0.28 9.26
CA GLY A 57 2.71 0.02 8.31
C GLY A 57 1.52 0.77 8.93
N LEU A 58 1.76 1.67 9.89
CA LEU A 58 0.70 2.38 10.63
C LEU A 58 -0.07 3.39 9.76
N GLY A 59 0.45 3.75 8.58
CA GLY A 59 -0.17 4.70 7.65
C GLY A 59 -1.49 4.22 7.03
N ASP A 60 -1.67 2.90 6.88
CA ASP A 60 -2.86 2.32 6.23
C ASP A 60 -4.11 2.30 7.14
N LEU A 61 -3.92 2.39 8.46
CA LEU A 61 -5.00 2.31 9.46
C LEU A 61 -5.83 3.60 9.59
N TYR A 62 -5.33 4.77 9.21
CA TYR A 62 -5.98 6.06 9.50
C TYR A 62 -6.65 6.74 8.30
N GLY A 63 -6.45 6.21 7.08
CA GLY A 63 -7.41 6.43 5.99
C GLY A 63 -8.78 5.81 6.28
N PHE A 64 -8.80 4.84 7.20
CA PHE A 64 -9.97 4.07 7.62
C PHE A 64 -10.97 4.88 8.44
N ASP A 65 -10.53 5.86 9.26
CA ASP A 65 -11.44 6.68 10.10
C ASP A 65 -12.46 7.48 9.28
N ARG A 66 -12.04 8.08 8.16
CA ARG A 66 -12.98 8.78 7.25
C ARG A 66 -13.92 7.81 6.53
N VAL A 67 -13.43 6.60 6.21
CA VAL A 67 -14.28 5.56 5.62
C VAL A 67 -15.29 5.07 6.67
N LEU A 68 -14.89 4.95 7.93
CA LEU A 68 -15.75 4.61 9.07
C LEU A 68 -16.83 5.68 9.31
N GLU A 69 -16.47 6.97 9.28
CA GLU A 69 -17.43 8.08 9.29
C GLU A 69 -18.39 8.01 8.10
N THR A 70 -17.91 7.69 6.90
CA THR A 70 -18.76 7.57 5.69
C THR A 70 -19.71 6.35 5.73
N VAL A 71 -19.29 5.27 6.40
CA VAL A 71 -20.12 4.10 6.72
C VAL A 71 -21.15 4.45 7.80
N HIS A 72 -20.74 5.20 8.83
CA HIS A 72 -21.63 5.69 9.88
C HIS A 72 -22.70 6.65 9.33
N ASP A 73 -22.35 7.49 8.35
CA ASP A 73 -23.26 8.38 7.62
C ASP A 73 -24.20 7.61 6.64
N GLY A 74 -24.09 6.29 6.54
CA GLY A 74 -24.98 5.44 5.73
C GLY A 74 -24.81 5.56 4.22
N ILE A 75 -23.74 6.21 3.75
CA ILE A 75 -23.46 6.47 2.32
C ILE A 75 -22.89 5.23 1.63
N LEU A 76 -22.09 4.43 2.35
CA LEU A 76 -21.48 3.20 1.85
C LEU A 76 -22.18 1.97 2.45
N ARG A 77 -22.46 0.93 1.64
CA ARG A 77 -23.05 -0.31 2.16
C ARG A 77 -22.07 -1.00 3.12
N PRO A 78 -22.45 -1.29 4.37
CA PRO A 78 -21.53 -1.81 5.38
C PRO A 78 -20.90 -3.14 4.97
N THR A 79 -21.58 -3.94 4.15
CA THR A 79 -21.09 -5.23 3.65
C THR A 79 -19.78 -5.12 2.86
N HIS A 80 -19.63 -4.12 1.98
CA HIS A 80 -18.42 -3.98 1.15
C HIS A 80 -17.21 -3.51 1.99
N PHE A 81 -17.50 -2.69 3.01
CA PHE A 81 -16.51 -2.23 3.95
C PHE A 81 -15.92 -3.39 4.77
N TRP A 82 -16.76 -4.24 5.35
CA TRP A 82 -16.31 -5.42 6.10
C TRP A 82 -15.57 -6.44 5.22
N ILE A 83 -15.99 -6.61 3.96
CA ILE A 83 -15.28 -7.46 2.99
C ILE A 83 -13.88 -6.93 2.72
N GLY A 84 -13.72 -5.63 2.47
CA GLY A 84 -12.41 -5.02 2.25
C GLY A 84 -11.47 -5.21 3.44
N PHE A 85 -11.97 -5.01 4.66
CA PHE A 85 -11.18 -5.19 5.89
C PHE A 85 -10.75 -6.65 6.10
N ALA A 86 -11.67 -7.60 5.88
CA ALA A 86 -11.36 -9.02 5.94
C ALA A 86 -10.30 -9.42 4.91
N LEU A 87 -10.33 -8.82 3.73
CA LEU A 87 -9.38 -9.09 2.64
C LEU A 87 -7.97 -8.58 2.97
N VAL A 88 -7.85 -7.37 3.52
CA VAL A 88 -6.57 -6.78 3.96
C VAL A 88 -5.98 -7.55 5.16
N ILE A 89 -6.80 -7.88 6.16
CA ILE A 89 -6.33 -8.68 7.29
C ILE A 89 -5.92 -10.08 6.82
N GLY A 90 -6.71 -10.67 5.93
CA GLY A 90 -6.42 -11.98 5.35
C GLY A 90 -5.09 -12.01 4.60
N SER A 91 -4.81 -11.00 3.77
CA SER A 91 -3.54 -10.91 3.04
C SER A 91 -2.35 -10.67 3.97
N PHE A 92 -2.51 -9.83 5.00
CA PHE A 92 -1.47 -9.62 6.01
C PHE A 92 -1.13 -10.91 6.77
N LEU A 93 -2.16 -11.61 7.26
CA LEU A 93 -1.99 -12.89 7.95
C LEU A 93 -1.37 -13.95 7.03
N ALA A 94 -1.78 -14.02 5.77
CA ALA A 94 -1.20 -14.94 4.79
C ALA A 94 0.30 -14.68 4.61
N SER A 95 0.70 -13.43 4.39
CA SER A 95 2.12 -13.05 4.29
C SER A 95 2.90 -13.39 5.55
N PHE A 96 2.33 -13.10 6.73
CA PHE A 96 2.97 -13.41 8.02
C PHE A 96 3.17 -14.93 8.20
N ILE A 97 2.16 -15.74 7.88
CA ILE A 97 2.24 -17.21 7.96
C ILE A 97 3.31 -17.73 6.99
N VAL A 98 3.35 -17.23 5.74
CA VAL A 98 4.34 -17.67 4.75
C VAL A 98 5.75 -17.29 5.17
N ILE A 99 5.95 -16.10 5.75
CA ILE A 99 7.26 -15.71 6.30
C ILE A 99 7.69 -16.65 7.44
N LEU A 100 6.77 -17.18 8.24
CA LEU A 100 7.12 -18.12 9.30
C LEU A 100 7.26 -19.57 8.82
N ALA A 101 6.55 -19.95 7.76
CA ALA A 101 6.51 -21.33 7.28
C ALA A 101 7.52 -21.63 6.17
N ALA A 102 7.94 -20.61 5.38
CA ALA A 102 8.69 -20.83 4.14
C ALA A 102 10.08 -21.42 4.36
N CYS A 103 10.79 -21.09 5.44
CA CYS A 103 12.12 -21.63 5.72
C CYS A 103 12.24 -22.30 7.09
N ARG A 104 12.59 -23.58 7.05
CA ARG A 104 12.89 -24.43 8.22
C ARG A 104 14.26 -25.07 8.00
N PRO A 105 15.21 -24.94 8.94
CA PRO A 105 15.14 -24.31 10.26
C PRO A 105 15.25 -22.77 10.25
N PHE A 106 14.61 -22.12 11.22
CA PHE A 106 14.45 -20.65 11.27
C PHE A 106 15.75 -19.84 11.31
N HIS A 107 16.83 -20.39 11.85
CA HIS A 107 18.11 -19.68 11.93
C HIS A 107 18.66 -19.31 10.54
N LYS A 108 18.23 -20.00 9.48
CA LYS A 108 18.63 -19.70 8.10
C LYS A 108 18.03 -18.42 7.52
N TYR A 109 17.00 -17.84 8.13
CA TYR A 109 16.49 -16.52 7.72
C TYR A 109 17.53 -15.40 7.91
N TRP A 110 18.36 -15.53 8.94
CA TRP A 110 19.32 -14.52 9.37
C TRP A 110 20.75 -14.85 8.95
N GLN A 111 20.93 -15.91 8.17
CA GLN A 111 22.24 -16.40 7.77
C GLN A 111 22.70 -15.68 6.49
N ILE A 112 23.75 -14.86 6.62
CA ILE A 112 24.33 -14.11 5.49
C ILE A 112 25.31 -14.97 4.68
N TYR A 113 26.11 -15.82 5.34
CA TYR A 113 27.06 -16.73 4.69
C TYR A 113 27.21 -18.01 5.52
N PRO A 114 27.27 -19.21 4.91
CA PRO A 114 27.07 -19.52 3.49
C PRO A 114 25.62 -19.30 3.03
N ASP A 115 25.40 -19.07 1.73
CA ASP A 115 24.08 -18.71 1.19
C ASP A 115 23.01 -19.79 1.46
N PRO A 116 21.92 -19.48 2.18
CA PRO A 116 20.88 -20.46 2.55
C PRO A 116 19.93 -20.80 1.39
N GLY A 117 20.10 -20.16 0.22
CA GLY A 117 19.25 -20.31 -0.96
C GLY A 117 18.04 -19.38 -0.98
N ASN A 118 17.31 -19.38 -2.11
CA ASN A 118 16.23 -18.43 -2.37
C ASN A 118 15.01 -18.58 -1.44
N ILE A 119 14.81 -19.76 -0.84
CA ILE A 119 13.64 -20.06 0.00
C ILE A 119 13.65 -19.23 1.29
N CYS A 120 14.82 -19.06 1.90
CA CYS A 120 15.00 -18.41 3.20
C CYS A 120 15.17 -16.90 3.11
N GLN A 121 15.25 -16.34 1.90
CA GLN A 121 15.51 -14.92 1.70
C GLN A 121 14.20 -14.18 1.39
N PRO A 122 13.68 -13.32 2.29
CA PRO A 122 12.33 -12.77 2.17
C PRO A 122 12.12 -11.91 0.92
N ALA A 123 13.17 -11.21 0.46
CA ALA A 123 13.11 -10.38 -0.75
C ALA A 123 13.08 -11.18 -2.07
N ILE A 124 13.31 -12.49 -2.01
CA ILE A 124 13.62 -13.33 -3.17
C ILE A 124 12.82 -14.65 -3.18
N SER A 125 12.25 -15.05 -2.05
CA SER A 125 11.51 -16.29 -1.89
C SER A 125 10.28 -16.32 -2.78
N GLU A 126 10.19 -17.34 -3.65
CA GLU A 126 9.09 -17.48 -4.59
C GLU A 126 7.73 -17.54 -3.87
N ALA A 127 7.67 -18.22 -2.72
CA ALA A 127 6.44 -18.32 -1.92
C ALA A 127 5.95 -16.93 -1.45
N ILE A 128 6.86 -16.10 -0.92
CA ILE A 128 6.50 -14.76 -0.41
C ILE A 128 6.11 -13.84 -1.57
N VAL A 129 6.83 -13.90 -2.69
CA VAL A 129 6.55 -13.06 -3.86
C VAL A 129 5.18 -13.41 -4.46
N TRP A 130 4.86 -14.70 -4.59
CA TRP A 130 3.56 -15.15 -5.12
C TRP A 130 2.39 -14.74 -4.22
N VAL A 131 2.50 -14.94 -2.90
CA VAL A 131 1.44 -14.56 -1.97
C VAL A 131 1.21 -13.05 -1.97
N THR A 132 2.29 -12.26 -1.93
CA THR A 132 2.19 -10.80 -1.97
C THR A 132 1.64 -10.30 -3.31
N PHE A 133 2.00 -10.93 -4.42
CA PHE A 133 1.48 -10.59 -5.75
C PHE A 133 -0.03 -10.81 -5.85
N ILE A 134 -0.50 -11.99 -5.41
CA ILE A 134 -1.93 -12.33 -5.43
C ILE A 134 -2.70 -11.44 -4.45
N ALA A 135 -2.11 -11.10 -3.30
CA ALA A 135 -2.70 -10.14 -2.38
C ALA A 135 -2.92 -8.79 -3.08
N ASN A 136 -1.86 -8.16 -3.61
CA ASN A 136 -1.93 -6.83 -4.20
C ASN A 136 -2.89 -6.73 -5.39
N ILE A 137 -2.91 -7.73 -6.28
CA ILE A 137 -3.81 -7.71 -7.45
C ILE A 137 -5.30 -7.82 -7.06
N ILE A 138 -5.60 -8.34 -5.86
CA ILE A 138 -6.96 -8.45 -5.36
C ILE A 138 -7.30 -7.27 -4.44
N THR A 139 -6.46 -6.98 -3.44
CA THR A 139 -6.68 -5.93 -2.43
C THR A 139 -6.76 -4.55 -3.07
N ASP A 140 -5.81 -4.22 -3.94
CA ASP A 140 -5.58 -2.83 -4.33
C ASP A 140 -6.65 -2.34 -5.32
N PRO A 141 -7.01 -3.10 -6.38
CA PRO A 141 -8.15 -2.74 -7.22
C PRO A 141 -9.45 -2.68 -6.42
N TYR A 142 -9.69 -3.64 -5.51
CA TYR A 142 -10.91 -3.66 -4.72
C TYR A 142 -11.09 -2.37 -3.92
N LEU A 143 -10.04 -1.91 -3.25
CA LEU A 143 -10.05 -0.65 -2.50
C LEU A 143 -10.23 0.58 -3.41
N ILE A 144 -9.65 0.58 -4.62
CA ILE A 144 -9.83 1.65 -5.62
C ILE A 144 -11.28 1.69 -6.14
N PHE A 145 -11.94 0.54 -6.26
CA PHE A 145 -13.33 0.47 -6.73
C PHE A 145 -14.37 0.98 -5.71
N ILE A 146 -14.04 1.04 -4.41
CA ILE A 146 -14.96 1.54 -3.37
C ILE A 146 -15.41 3.00 -3.61
N PRO A 147 -14.50 3.98 -3.84
CA PRO A 147 -14.88 5.38 -4.02
C PRO A 147 -15.38 5.75 -5.43
N ILE A 148 -15.11 4.94 -6.46
CA ILE A 148 -15.50 5.22 -7.87
C ILE A 148 -17.03 5.38 -8.06
N PRO A 149 -17.90 4.46 -7.60
CA PRO A 149 -19.35 4.62 -7.77
C PRO A 149 -19.89 5.85 -7.02
N MET A 150 -19.25 6.22 -5.90
CA MET A 150 -19.59 7.43 -5.14
C MET A 150 -19.25 8.71 -5.93
N LEU A 151 -18.13 8.72 -6.67
CA LEU A 151 -17.72 9.83 -7.54
C LEU A 151 -18.67 10.07 -8.72
N TRP A 152 -19.25 9.01 -9.26
CA TRP A 152 -20.15 9.10 -10.41
C TRP A 152 -21.53 9.64 -10.03
N LYS A 153 -22.00 9.36 -8.81
CA LYS A 153 -23.31 9.79 -8.34
C LYS A 153 -23.32 11.19 -7.69
N SER A 154 -22.15 11.75 -7.38
CA SER A 154 -22.05 12.99 -6.60
C SER A 154 -21.87 14.24 -7.48
N SER A 155 -22.69 15.27 -7.24
CA SER A 155 -22.65 16.58 -7.93
C SER A 155 -21.57 17.53 -7.36
N LEU A 156 -20.42 16.99 -6.97
CA LEU A 156 -19.34 17.77 -6.34
C LEU A 156 -18.73 18.79 -7.30
N LYS A 157 -18.29 19.93 -6.74
CA LYS A 157 -17.53 20.97 -7.45
C LYS A 157 -16.35 20.33 -8.21
N LEU A 158 -16.19 20.72 -9.47
CA LEU A 158 -15.25 20.13 -10.44
C LEU A 158 -13.80 20.00 -9.89
N ILE A 159 -13.37 20.95 -9.06
CA ILE A 159 -12.06 20.93 -8.40
C ILE A 159 -11.89 19.72 -7.46
N LYS A 160 -12.90 19.38 -6.66
CA LYS A 160 -12.85 18.22 -5.76
C LYS A 160 -12.85 16.91 -6.55
N LYS A 161 -13.60 16.88 -7.65
CA LYS A 161 -13.68 15.72 -8.55
C LYS A 161 -12.33 15.43 -9.21
N ILE A 162 -11.67 16.46 -9.76
CA ILE A 162 -10.34 16.33 -10.37
C ILE A 162 -9.30 15.87 -9.33
N ALA A 163 -9.30 16.49 -8.14
CA ALA A 163 -8.36 16.12 -7.08
C ALA A 163 -8.48 14.63 -6.69
N THR A 164 -9.70 14.11 -6.56
CA THR A 164 -9.91 12.69 -6.25
C THR A 164 -9.53 11.76 -7.40
N THR A 165 -9.82 12.13 -8.66
CA THR A 165 -9.42 11.34 -9.83
C THR A 165 -7.90 11.21 -9.95
N ILE A 166 -7.14 12.29 -9.69
CA ILE A 166 -5.67 12.25 -9.72
C ILE A 166 -5.13 11.28 -8.67
N VAL A 167 -5.68 11.31 -7.46
CA VAL A 167 -5.26 10.42 -6.37
C VAL A 167 -5.55 8.94 -6.71
N LEU A 168 -6.74 8.65 -7.24
CA LEU A 168 -7.07 7.29 -7.67
C LEU A 168 -6.18 6.82 -8.83
N GLY A 169 -5.87 7.71 -9.77
CA GLY A 169 -4.94 7.42 -10.88
C GLY A 169 -3.52 7.12 -10.42
N ALA A 170 -3.02 7.84 -9.41
CA ALA A 170 -1.73 7.54 -8.81
C ALA A 170 -1.69 6.16 -8.14
N GLY A 171 -2.78 5.74 -7.48
CA GLY A 171 -2.90 4.40 -6.91
C GLY A 171 -2.82 3.30 -7.98
N VAL A 172 -3.48 3.49 -9.12
CA VAL A 172 -3.38 2.56 -10.27
C VAL A 172 -1.94 2.49 -10.81
N PHE A 173 -1.25 3.63 -10.91
CA PHE A 173 0.14 3.65 -11.37
C PHE A 173 1.07 2.87 -10.44
N VAL A 174 0.96 3.08 -9.12
CA VAL A 174 1.74 2.35 -8.11
C VAL A 174 1.46 0.84 -8.18
N LEU A 175 0.20 0.44 -8.34
CA LEU A 175 -0.19 -0.96 -8.52
C LEU A 175 0.47 -1.59 -9.76
N VAL A 176 0.49 -0.88 -10.89
CA VAL A 176 1.15 -1.36 -12.12
C VAL A 176 2.64 -1.55 -11.89
N CYS A 177 3.33 -0.58 -11.26
CA CYS A 177 4.75 -0.71 -10.93
C CYS A 177 5.03 -1.91 -10.02
N ALA A 178 4.25 -2.09 -8.95
CA ALA A 178 4.39 -3.21 -8.03
C ALA A 178 4.17 -4.56 -8.73
N THR A 179 3.15 -4.63 -9.60
CA THR A 179 2.84 -5.83 -10.41
C THR A 179 3.99 -6.17 -11.35
N LEU A 180 4.53 -5.18 -12.07
CA LEU A 180 5.65 -5.37 -13.00
C LEU A 180 6.91 -5.88 -12.28
N LYS A 181 7.22 -5.35 -11.10
CA LYS A 181 8.32 -5.83 -10.27
C LYS A 181 8.15 -7.30 -9.91
N SER A 182 6.97 -7.69 -9.39
CA SER A 182 6.71 -9.08 -9.01
C SER A 182 6.80 -10.02 -10.22
N VAL A 183 6.27 -9.63 -11.37
CA VAL A 183 6.37 -10.42 -12.61
C VAL A 183 7.81 -10.59 -13.06
N PHE A 184 8.63 -9.54 -12.99
CA PHE A 184 10.06 -9.61 -13.31
C PHE A 184 10.80 -10.60 -12.39
N LEU A 185 10.52 -10.54 -11.09
CA LEU A 185 11.12 -11.44 -10.11
C LEU A 185 10.71 -12.90 -10.32
N ILE A 186 9.46 -13.16 -10.69
CA ILE A 186 8.95 -14.52 -10.92
C ILE A 186 9.46 -15.10 -12.25
N THR A 187 9.48 -14.31 -13.33
CA THR A 187 9.69 -14.85 -14.69
C THR A 187 11.12 -14.71 -15.22
N VAL A 188 11.82 -13.62 -14.88
CA VAL A 188 13.14 -13.31 -15.44
C VAL A 188 14.26 -13.84 -14.55
N ARG A 189 14.08 -13.76 -13.24
CA ARG A 189 15.09 -14.14 -12.25
C ARG A 189 15.52 -15.61 -12.34
N PRO A 190 14.60 -16.60 -12.47
CA PRO A 190 15.00 -18.00 -12.62
C PRO A 190 15.82 -18.25 -13.90
N ARG A 191 15.50 -17.53 -14.99
CA ARG A 191 16.23 -17.65 -16.26
C ARG A 191 17.66 -17.10 -16.19
N TYR A 192 17.94 -16.14 -15.31
CA TYR A 192 19.30 -15.63 -15.10
C TYR A 192 20.16 -16.60 -14.28
N LEU A 193 19.59 -17.27 -13.28
CA LEU A 193 20.32 -18.23 -12.43
C LEU A 193 20.59 -19.58 -13.12
N SER A 194 19.86 -19.89 -14.18
CA SER A 194 20.01 -21.13 -14.95
C SER A 194 21.08 -21.06 -16.05
N LYS A 195 21.68 -19.88 -16.30
CA LYS A 195 22.78 -19.67 -17.25
C LYS A 195 24.07 -19.41 -16.49
#